data_AF-A0A7K3Z138-F1
#
_entry.id   AF-A0A7K3Z138-F1
#
_cell.length_a   1.000
_cell.length_b   1.000
_cell.length_c   1.000
_cell.angle_alpha   90.00
_cell.angle_beta   90.00
_cell.angle_gamma   90.00
#
_symmetry.space_group_name_H-M   'P 1'
#
loop_
_entity.id
_entity.type
_entity.pdbx_description
1 polymer ?
#
loop_
_entity_poly.entity_id
_entity_poly.type
_entity_poly.pdbx_seq_one_letter_code
_entity_poly.pdbx_strand_id
1 'polypeptide(L)'
;MASNVKTLVAALFGILYLVFGVTELISALISDIADLTSPFMIPADLIGGLVLCIVGAIYLSALHRFTTGSGNGPAYLYVAMALSVIFGAVSLLSLAAQGIDLILFGDEQWSPVTLLVPMMYLAIVPALGISRWGQRFTGNLSGDA
;
A
#
# COMPACT_ATOMS: atom_id res chain seq x y z
N MET A 1 -20.11 9.03 -13.92
CA MET A 1 -19.13 9.96 -13.31
C MET A 1 -18.62 9.34 -12.02
N ALA A 2 -17.31 9.23 -11.82
CA ALA A 2 -16.77 8.76 -10.55
C ALA A 2 -17.12 9.78 -9.46
N SER A 3 -17.43 9.32 -8.24
CA SER A 3 -17.63 10.25 -7.12
C SER A 3 -16.31 10.99 -6.85
N ASN A 4 -16.37 12.29 -6.56
CA ASN A 4 -15.19 13.13 -6.26
C ASN A 4 -14.26 12.48 -5.22
N VAL A 5 -14.83 11.72 -4.28
CA VAL A 5 -14.10 10.98 -3.25
C VAL A 5 -13.23 9.86 -3.83
N LYS A 6 -13.71 9.09 -4.82
CA LYS A 6 -12.93 8.00 -5.44
C LYS A 6 -11.73 8.55 -6.22
N THR A 7 -11.93 9.65 -6.92
CA THR A 7 -10.86 10.37 -7.63
C THR A 7 -9.81 10.89 -6.64
N LEU A 8 -10.26 11.49 -5.52
CA LEU A 8 -9.36 11.98 -4.47
C LEU A 8 -8.54 10.84 -3.85
N VAL A 9 -9.17 9.71 -3.53
CA VAL A 9 -8.46 8.54 -2.99
C VAL A 9 -7.44 8.01 -4.00
N ALA A 10 -7.81 7.89 -5.28
CA ALA A 10 -6.89 7.46 -6.33
C ALA A 10 -5.66 8.36 -6.45
N ALA A 11 -5.85 9.68 -6.39
CA ALA A 11 -4.74 10.63 -6.44
C ALA A 11 -3.87 10.59 -5.18
N LEU A 12 -4.50 10.68 -4.01
CA LEU A 12 -3.80 10.76 -2.73
C LEU A 12 -2.99 9.48 -2.47
N PHE A 13 -3.62 8.31 -2.60
CA PHE A 13 -2.95 7.04 -2.39
C PHE A 13 -1.97 6.69 -3.50
N GLY A 14 -2.26 7.09 -4.74
CA GLY A 14 -1.29 6.97 -5.83
C GLY A 14 0.00 7.70 -5.53
N ILE A 15 -0.08 8.97 -5.11
CA ILE A 15 1.10 9.78 -4.76
C ILE A 15 1.79 9.22 -3.51
N LEU A 16 1.05 8.91 -2.44
CA LEU A 16 1.64 8.39 -1.20
C LEU A 16 2.42 7.10 -1.44
N TYR A 17 1.80 6.10 -2.05
CA TYR A 17 2.45 4.81 -2.32
C TYR A 17 3.69 4.98 -3.21
N LEU A 18 3.64 5.88 -4.19
CA LEU A 18 4.77 6.12 -5.09
C LEU A 18 5.91 6.85 -4.39
N VAL A 19 5.61 7.89 -3.58
CA VAL A 19 6.62 8.61 -2.79
C VAL A 19 7.31 7.66 -1.83
N PHE A 20 6.56 6.89 -1.03
CA PHE A 20 7.16 5.93 -0.10
C PHE A 20 7.94 4.85 -0.83
N GLY A 21 7.41 4.29 -1.92
CA GLY A 21 8.10 3.27 -2.69
C GLY A 21 9.42 3.75 -3.30
N VAL A 22 9.44 4.97 -3.84
CA VAL A 22 10.67 5.56 -4.40
C VAL A 22 11.66 5.86 -3.28
N THR A 23 11.22 6.40 -2.14
CA THR A 23 12.11 6.64 -1.01
C THR A 23 12.73 5.35 -0.49
N GLU A 24 11.95 4.27 -0.37
CA GLU A 24 12.42 2.95 0.08
C GLU A 24 13.45 2.35 -0.90
N LEU A 25 13.16 2.43 -2.21
CA LEU A 25 14.10 2.00 -3.26
C LEU A 25 15.42 2.79 -3.21
N ILE A 26 15.36 4.12 -3.13
CA ILE A 26 16.55 4.97 -3.09
C ILE A 26 17.36 4.69 -1.81
N SER A 27 16.68 4.51 -0.67
CA SER A 27 17.32 4.18 0.61
C SER A 27 18.02 2.81 0.55
N ALA A 28 17.44 1.84 -0.15
CA ALA A 28 18.08 0.54 -0.37
C ALA A 28 19.34 0.62 -1.27
N LEU A 29 19.42 1.59 -2.18
CA LEU A 29 20.58 1.77 -3.06
C LEU A 29 21.67 2.67 -2.47
N ILE A 30 21.31 3.63 -1.61
CA ILE A 30 22.22 4.67 -1.11
C ILE A 30 22.15 4.68 0.42
N SER A 31 23.19 4.17 1.07
CA SER A 31 23.28 4.05 2.53
C SER A 31 23.16 5.39 3.27
N ASP A 32 23.73 6.47 2.72
CA ASP A 32 23.59 7.82 3.30
C ASP A 32 22.14 8.30 3.36
N ILE A 33 21.30 7.83 2.43
CA ILE A 33 19.87 8.16 2.41
C ILE A 33 19.12 7.26 3.38
N ALA A 34 19.51 6.00 3.52
CA ALA A 34 18.95 5.10 4.54
C ALA A 34 19.11 5.66 5.96
N ASP A 35 20.26 6.27 6.26
CA ASP A 35 20.49 6.90 7.56
C ASP A 35 19.59 8.13 7.78
N LEU A 36 19.25 8.87 6.71
CA LEU A 36 18.33 10.02 6.76
C LEU A 36 16.86 9.61 6.85
N THR A 37 16.48 8.45 6.30
CA THR A 37 15.09 7.96 6.27
C THR A 37 14.76 7.03 7.43
N SER A 38 15.77 6.47 8.10
CA SER A 38 15.65 5.66 9.31
C SER A 38 14.79 6.32 10.42
N PRO A 39 14.95 7.63 10.74
CA PRO A 39 14.08 8.32 11.70
C PRO A 39 12.61 8.42 11.26
N PHE A 40 12.33 8.34 9.96
CA PHE A 40 10.99 8.37 9.39
C PHE A 40 10.35 6.99 9.25
N MET A 41 10.99 5.95 9.80
CA MET A 41 10.51 4.57 9.78
C MET A 41 10.32 4.02 8.35
N ILE A 42 11.15 4.50 7.41
CA ILE A 42 11.17 3.97 6.04
C ILE A 42 12.31 2.96 5.95
N PRO A 43 12.02 1.66 5.84
CA PRO A 43 13.06 0.65 5.75
C PRO A 43 13.86 0.79 4.45
N ALA A 44 15.09 0.30 4.43
CA ALA A 44 15.87 0.17 3.21
C ALA A 44 15.57 -1.18 2.54
N ASP A 45 14.34 -1.36 2.03
CA ASP A 45 13.91 -2.59 1.35
C ASP A 45 13.57 -2.34 -0.13
N LEU A 46 14.37 -2.96 -1.00
CA LEU A 46 14.23 -2.85 -2.44
C LEU A 46 12.91 -3.48 -2.94
N ILE A 47 12.52 -4.62 -2.37
CA ILE A 47 11.33 -5.37 -2.81
C ILE A 47 10.07 -4.69 -2.29
N GLY A 48 10.05 -4.31 -1.00
CA GLY A 48 9.00 -3.49 -0.41
C GLY A 48 8.75 -2.21 -1.21
N GLY A 49 9.81 -1.46 -1.49
CA GLY A 49 9.75 -0.22 -2.27
C GLY A 49 9.21 -0.40 -3.69
N LEU A 50 9.61 -1.48 -4.37
CA LEU A 50 9.11 -1.81 -5.70
C LEU A 50 7.62 -2.14 -5.68
N VAL A 51 7.16 -2.91 -4.69
CA VAL A 51 5.74 -3.22 -4.50
C VAL A 51 4.93 -1.95 -4.27
N LEU A 52 5.41 -1.05 -3.42
CA LEU A 52 4.78 0.25 -3.16
C LEU A 52 4.66 1.08 -4.45
N CYS A 53 5.73 1.13 -5.26
CA CYS A 53 5.70 1.79 -6.57
C CYS A 53 4.62 1.20 -7.51
N ILE A 54 4.53 -0.13 -7.59
CA ILE A 54 3.53 -0.82 -8.42
C ILE A 54 2.11 -0.46 -7.95
N VAL A 55 1.84 -0.54 -6.66
CA VAL A 55 0.52 -0.20 -6.09
C VAL A 55 0.18 1.27 -6.37
N GLY A 56 1.14 2.18 -6.18
CA GLY A 56 0.99 3.61 -6.49
C GLY A 56 0.67 3.85 -7.97
N ALA A 57 1.36 3.17 -8.89
CA ALA A 57 1.11 3.27 -10.32
C ALA A 57 -0.30 2.79 -10.73
N ILE A 58 -0.83 1.76 -10.07
CA ILE A 58 -2.20 1.28 -10.33
C ILE A 58 -3.23 2.29 -9.83
N TYR A 59 -3.01 2.92 -8.67
CA TYR A 59 -3.85 4.03 -8.19
C TYR A 59 -3.84 5.23 -9.15
N LEU A 60 -2.67 5.63 -9.66
CA LEU A 60 -2.57 6.71 -10.66
C LEU A 60 -3.21 6.33 -11.99
N SER A 61 -3.16 5.05 -12.37
CA SER A 61 -3.89 4.53 -13.54
C SER A 61 -5.41 4.63 -13.34
N ALA A 62 -5.90 4.37 -12.13
CA ALA A 62 -7.32 4.61 -11.79
C ALA A 62 -7.67 6.09 -11.90
N LEU A 63 -6.83 6.99 -11.36
CA LEU A 63 -7.00 8.44 -11.47
C LEU A 63 -7.08 8.88 -12.93
N HIS A 64 -6.13 8.45 -13.76
CA HIS A 64 -6.10 8.79 -15.18
C HIS A 64 -7.37 8.33 -15.91
N ARG A 65 -7.89 7.14 -15.57
CA ARG A 65 -9.16 6.64 -16.14
C ARG A 65 -10.37 7.43 -15.66
N PHE A 66 -10.37 7.90 -14.43
CA PHE A 66 -11.43 8.79 -13.94
C PHE A 66 -11.42 10.16 -14.64
N THR A 67 -10.24 10.74 -14.89
CA THR A 67 -10.11 12.04 -15.56
C THR A 67 -10.42 11.97 -17.06
N THR A 68 -10.14 10.84 -17.71
CA THR A 68 -10.42 10.63 -19.15
C THR A 68 -11.82 10.09 -19.43
N GLY A 69 -12.62 9.82 -18.40
CA GLY A 69 -13.98 9.28 -18.55
C GLY A 69 -14.02 7.81 -18.99
N SER A 70 -12.90 7.09 -18.92
CA SER A 70 -12.86 5.65 -19.21
C SER A 70 -13.65 4.88 -18.15
N GLY A 71 -14.69 4.16 -18.58
CA GLY A 71 -15.62 3.42 -17.69
C GLY A 71 -14.97 2.39 -16.75
N ASN A 72 -13.70 2.03 -17.00
CA ASN A 72 -12.98 1.03 -16.20
C ASN A 72 -12.22 1.61 -15.00
N GLY A 73 -12.25 2.93 -14.75
CA GLY A 73 -11.58 3.55 -13.60
C GLY A 73 -11.89 2.91 -12.23
N PRO A 74 -13.15 2.54 -11.92
CA PRO A 74 -13.49 1.89 -10.66
C PRO A 74 -12.77 0.55 -10.46
N ALA A 75 -12.64 -0.26 -11.51
CA ALA A 75 -11.99 -1.57 -11.41
C ALA A 75 -10.50 -1.44 -11.01
N TYR A 76 -9.79 -0.49 -11.63
CA TYR A 76 -8.38 -0.21 -11.27
C TYR A 76 -8.24 0.27 -9.82
N LEU A 77 -9.19 1.10 -9.35
CA LEU A 77 -9.18 1.56 -7.96
C LEU A 77 -9.36 0.39 -6.98
N TYR A 78 -10.30 -0.52 -7.24
CA TYR A 78 -10.51 -1.69 -6.37
C TYR A 78 -9.33 -2.65 -6.40
N VAL A 79 -8.70 -2.86 -7.56
CA VAL A 79 -7.47 -3.67 -7.66
C VAL A 79 -6.34 -3.03 -6.84
N ALA A 80 -6.12 -1.72 -6.97
CA ALA A 80 -5.11 -1.01 -6.17
C ALA A 80 -5.36 -1.15 -4.66
N MET A 81 -6.62 -1.00 -4.23
CA MET A 81 -7.00 -1.20 -2.84
C MET A 81 -6.77 -2.64 -2.38
N ALA A 82 -7.15 -3.63 -3.20
CA ALA A 82 -6.98 -5.03 -2.85
C ALA A 82 -5.50 -5.38 -2.69
N LEU A 83 -4.66 -4.94 -3.62
CA LEU A 83 -3.21 -5.11 -3.52
C LEU A 83 -2.65 -4.43 -2.28
N SER A 84 -3.09 -3.20 -1.98
CA SER A 84 -2.69 -2.48 -0.76
C SER A 84 -2.96 -3.32 0.50
N VAL A 85 -4.16 -3.92 0.58
CA VAL A 85 -4.56 -4.75 1.73
C VAL A 85 -3.80 -6.07 1.78
N ILE A 86 -3.63 -6.75 0.66
CA ILE A 86 -2.89 -8.02 0.57
C ILE A 86 -1.46 -7.82 1.07
N PHE A 87 -0.78 -6.82 0.54
CA PHE A 87 0.60 -6.53 0.91
C PHE A 87 0.73 -5.99 2.35
N GLY A 88 -0.24 -5.20 2.82
CA GLY A 88 -0.34 -4.85 4.24
C GLY A 88 -0.49 -6.07 5.15
N ALA A 89 -1.33 -7.04 4.77
CA ALA A 89 -1.49 -8.28 5.53
C ALA A 89 -0.21 -9.14 5.53
N VAL A 90 0.48 -9.24 4.39
CA VAL A 90 1.78 -9.92 4.28
C VAL A 90 2.81 -9.27 5.21
N SER A 91 2.86 -7.93 5.28
CA SER A 91 3.75 -7.23 6.20
C SER A 91 3.44 -7.54 7.67
N LEU A 92 2.16 -7.66 8.03
CA LEU A 92 1.74 -8.02 9.39
C LEU A 92 2.10 -9.47 9.74
N LEU A 93 1.97 -10.40 8.80
CA LEU A 93 2.40 -11.79 8.94
C LEU A 93 3.92 -11.89 9.11
N SER A 94 4.69 -11.15 8.32
CA SER A 94 6.15 -11.09 8.44
C SER A 94 6.58 -10.57 9.81
N LEU A 95 5.89 -9.54 10.31
CA LEU A 95 6.11 -9.03 11.66
C LEU A 95 5.80 -10.07 12.74
N ALA A 96 4.68 -10.78 12.63
CA ALA A 96 4.32 -11.82 13.57
C ALA A 96 5.37 -12.95 13.59
N ALA A 97 5.92 -13.31 12.42
CA ALA A 97 7.00 -14.29 12.32
C ALA A 97 8.26 -13.82 13.07
N GLN A 98 8.71 -12.59 12.87
CA GLN A 98 9.85 -12.01 13.61
C GLN A 98 9.60 -11.97 15.11
N GLY A 99 8.38 -11.61 15.54
CA GLY A 99 8.02 -11.59 16.96
C GLY A 99 8.04 -12.97 17.61
N ILE A 100 7.59 -14.01 16.89
CA ILE A 100 7.67 -15.40 17.38
C ILE A 100 9.13 -15.86 17.45
N ASP A 101 9.94 -15.53 16.45
CA ASP A 101 11.35 -15.90 16.40
C ASP A 101 12.14 -15.34 17.59
N LEU A 102 11.88 -14.07 17.94
CA LEU A 102 12.41 -13.42 19.14
C LEU A 102 12.03 -14.18 20.42
N ILE A 103 10.76 -14.55 20.57
CA ILE A 103 10.27 -15.24 21.78
C ILE A 103 10.90 -16.62 21.93
N LEU A 104 11.15 -17.32 20.81
CA LEU A 104 11.64 -18.70 20.82
C LEU A 104 13.17 -18.79 20.91
N PHE A 105 13.90 -17.90 20.24
CA PHE A 105 15.36 -18.01 20.08
C PHE A 105 16.14 -16.89 20.77
N GLY A 106 15.50 -15.77 21.11
CA GLY A 106 16.08 -14.71 21.95
C GLY A 106 17.28 -13.95 21.37
N ASP A 107 17.66 -14.21 20.11
CA ASP A 107 18.95 -13.77 19.55
C ASP A 107 18.87 -12.54 18.61
N GLU A 108 17.68 -12.05 18.25
CA GLU A 108 17.56 -10.87 17.38
C GLU A 108 17.30 -9.57 18.15
N GLN A 109 17.98 -8.50 17.74
CA GLN A 109 17.64 -7.13 18.14
C GLN A 109 16.29 -6.74 17.53
N TRP A 110 15.21 -7.07 18.23
CA TRP A 110 13.88 -6.63 17.86
C TRP A 110 13.76 -5.12 18.04
N SER A 111 13.70 -4.40 16.93
CA SER A 111 13.45 -2.96 16.92
C SER A 111 11.97 -2.70 16.69
N PRO A 112 11.29 -1.95 17.59
CA PRO A 112 9.94 -1.46 17.32
C PRO A 112 9.90 -0.53 16.09
N VAL A 113 11.04 -0.01 15.64
CA VAL A 113 11.10 0.90 14.48
C VAL A 113 10.88 0.15 13.17
N THR A 114 11.23 -1.14 13.13
CA THR A 114 10.84 -2.09 12.07
C THR A 114 9.33 -2.35 12.01
N LEU A 115 8.54 -1.92 13.02
CA LEU A 115 7.08 -2.07 13.04
C LEU A 115 6.36 -1.17 12.03
N LEU A 116 6.93 -0.04 11.63
CA LEU A 116 6.20 0.98 10.84
C LEU A 116 6.56 0.96 9.36
N VAL A 117 6.45 -0.20 8.73
CA VAL A 117 6.60 -0.30 7.27
C VAL A 117 5.47 0.48 6.59
N PRO A 118 5.76 1.35 5.59
CA PRO A 118 4.77 2.10 4.82
C PRO A 118 3.58 1.28 4.35
N MET A 119 3.87 0.06 3.90
CA MET A 119 2.91 -0.91 3.42
C MET A 119 1.84 -1.27 4.46
N MET A 120 2.18 -1.32 5.74
CA MET A 120 1.27 -1.73 6.82
C MET A 120 0.27 -0.62 7.17
N TYR A 121 0.74 0.61 7.43
CA TYR A 121 -0.16 1.70 7.81
C TYR A 121 -0.95 2.25 6.63
N LEU A 122 -0.37 2.26 5.42
CA LEU A 122 -1.09 2.70 4.23
C LEU A 122 -2.21 1.74 3.83
N ALA A 123 -2.18 0.47 4.25
CA ALA A 123 -3.20 -0.53 3.96
C ALA A 123 -4.51 -0.35 4.75
N ILE A 124 -4.48 0.38 5.88
CA ILE A 124 -5.64 0.54 6.77
C ILE A 124 -6.80 1.26 6.05
N VAL A 125 -6.49 2.36 5.37
CA VAL A 125 -7.52 3.17 4.70
C VAL A 125 -8.10 2.47 3.46
N PRO A 126 -7.31 1.83 2.58
CA PRO A 126 -7.79 0.95 1.51
C PRO A 126 -8.67 -0.19 2.02
N ALA A 127 -8.34 -0.81 3.16
CA ALA A 127 -9.19 -1.85 3.76
C ALA A 127 -10.59 -1.30 4.09
N LEU A 128 -10.66 -0.14 4.75
CA LEU A 128 -11.92 0.54 5.04
C LEU A 128 -12.67 0.95 3.76
N GLY A 129 -11.92 1.35 2.72
CA GLY A 129 -12.44 1.67 1.39
C GLY A 129 -13.13 0.46 0.73
N ILE A 130 -12.50 -0.71 0.77
CA ILE A 130 -13.09 -1.96 0.27
C ILE A 130 -14.32 -2.34 1.08
N SER A 131 -14.30 -2.27 2.41
CA SER A 131 -15.46 -2.62 3.22
C SER A 131 -16.68 -1.74 2.92
N ARG A 132 -16.46 -0.43 2.65
CA ARG A 132 -17.55 0.52 2.36
C ARG A 132 -17.98 0.56 0.90
N TRP A 133 -17.07 0.32 -0.05
CA TRP A 133 -17.35 0.46 -1.48
C TRP A 133 -17.39 -0.85 -2.24
N GLY A 134 -16.85 -1.93 -1.67
CA GLY A 134 -16.74 -3.26 -2.29
C GLY A 134 -18.08 -3.95 -2.46
N GLN A 135 -19.00 -3.79 -1.51
CA GLN A 135 -20.35 -4.39 -1.58
C GLN A 135 -21.13 -3.95 -2.83
N ARG A 136 -20.94 -2.70 -3.29
CA ARG A 136 -21.57 -2.19 -4.52
C ARG A 136 -20.91 -2.72 -5.80
N PHE A 137 -19.63 -3.11 -5.73
CA PHE A 137 -18.92 -3.65 -6.88
C PHE A 137 -19.23 -5.15 -7.07
N THR A 138 -19.27 -5.91 -5.98
CA THR A 138 -19.65 -7.33 -6.02
C THR A 138 -21.13 -7.53 -6.39
N GLY A 139 -22.04 -6.66 -5.93
CA GLY A 139 -23.45 -6.72 -6.33
C GLY A 139 -23.67 -6.46 -7.83
N ASN A 140 -22.91 -5.55 -8.44
CA ASN A 140 -22.96 -5.32 -9.89
C ASN A 140 -22.36 -6.49 -10.70
N LEU A 141 -21.52 -7.34 -10.10
CA LEU A 141 -20.95 -8.52 -10.74
C LEU A 141 -21.84 -9.76 -10.61
N SER A 142 -22.66 -9.86 -9.54
CA SER A 142 -23.61 -10.96 -9.35
C SER A 142 -24.90 -10.80 -10.17
N GLY A 143 -25.13 -9.62 -10.75
CA GLY A 143 -26.30 -9.37 -11.61
C GLY A 143 -27.57 -8.98 -10.86
N ASP A 144 -27.49 -8.67 -9.56
CA ASP A 144 -28.64 -8.28 -8.73
C ASP A 144 -28.88 -6.75 -8.75
N ALA A 145 -28.90 -6.15 -9.95
CA ALA A 145 -29.20 -4.73 -10.17
C ALA A 145 -30.49 -4.54 -10.97
#